data_AF-A0A7C2I8J4-F1
#
_entry.id   AF-A0A7C2I8J4-F1
#
_cell.length_a   1.000
_cell.length_b   1.000
_cell.length_c   1.000
_cell.angle_alpha   90.00
_cell.angle_beta   90.00
_cell.angle_gamma   90.00
#
_symmetry.space_group_name_H-M   'P 1'
#
loop_
_entity.id
_entity.type
_entity.pdbx_description
1 polymer ?
#
loop_
_entity_poly.entity_id
_entity_poly.type
_entity_poly.pdbx_seq_one_letter_code
_entity_poly.pdbx_strand_id
1 'polypeptide(L)'
;MTRAPASPLGPERLPLTAADLAAFARCGVPETLVRRAGIFRVDTLEGAQLVGRRAGSSDYTGVVFPYCLPGEERPFEYRLRRDHPDLELQADGSRKERGKYLSPPGRGSRLYFVPGTLPEELSDVTLPITLSEGEKKALALTSLAETGDRPRWLAIAIAGVWNWRGRIGIETGPDGDRRPVKGPIADLDRIKWRGRKGTIVLDLN
;
A
#
# COMPACT_ATOMS: atom_id res chain seq x y z
N MET A 1 19.46 -24.70 0.22
CA MET A 1 18.30 -24.33 1.06
C MET A 1 18.61 -23.00 1.71
N THR A 2 18.19 -21.89 1.08
CA THR A 2 18.54 -20.54 1.54
C THR A 2 17.44 -20.05 2.47
N ARG A 3 17.78 -19.86 3.74
CA ARG A 3 16.87 -19.39 4.78
C ARG A 3 16.45 -17.96 4.46
N ALA A 4 15.15 -17.71 4.33
CA ALA A 4 14.62 -16.36 4.15
C ALA A 4 15.10 -15.44 5.29
N PRO A 5 15.46 -14.17 5.01
CA PRO A 5 15.91 -13.24 6.03
C PRO A 5 14.81 -13.00 7.08
N ALA A 6 15.21 -12.98 8.34
CA ALA A 6 14.31 -12.78 9.47
C ALA A 6 13.71 -11.37 9.44
N SER A 7 12.37 -11.31 9.49
CA SER A 7 11.59 -10.10 9.64
C SER A 7 12.02 -9.31 10.89
N PRO A 8 12.23 -7.98 10.80
CA PRO A 8 12.59 -7.14 11.95
C PRO A 8 11.45 -6.91 12.95
N LEU A 9 10.31 -7.57 12.74
CA LEU A 9 9.24 -7.78 13.71
C LEU A 9 9.08 -9.31 13.84
N GLY A 10 9.31 -9.87 15.02
CA GLY A 10 8.89 -11.25 15.37
C GLY A 10 7.70 -11.23 16.32
N PRO A 11 7.09 -12.38 16.70
CA PRO A 11 7.10 -13.72 16.10
C PRO A 11 5.79 -14.02 15.32
N GLU A 12 5.85 -15.04 14.44
CA GLU A 12 4.73 -15.72 13.73
C GLU A 12 3.68 -14.87 12.99
N ARG A 13 4.09 -14.34 11.83
CA ARG A 13 3.14 -14.04 10.74
C ARG A 13 2.25 -15.24 10.50
N LEU A 14 0.93 -15.09 10.64
CA LEU A 14 0.02 -16.16 10.30
C LEU A 14 0.12 -16.46 8.79
N PRO A 15 0.12 -17.74 8.40
CA PRO A 15 0.09 -18.10 6.99
C PRO A 15 -1.19 -17.56 6.35
N LEU A 16 -1.10 -17.19 5.08
CA LEU A 16 -2.29 -16.88 4.28
C LEU A 16 -3.15 -18.14 4.18
N THR A 17 -4.47 -17.97 4.32
CA THR A 17 -5.42 -19.06 4.16
C THR A 17 -5.68 -19.31 2.67
N ALA A 18 -6.26 -20.45 2.35
CA ALA A 18 -6.72 -20.74 1.00
C ALA A 18 -7.69 -19.68 0.45
N ALA A 19 -8.53 -19.10 1.33
CA ALA A 19 -9.47 -18.05 0.95
C ALA A 19 -8.77 -16.76 0.51
N ASP A 20 -7.64 -16.39 1.13
CA ASP A 20 -6.87 -15.20 0.73
C ASP A 20 -6.21 -15.39 -0.61
N LEU A 21 -5.54 -16.53 -0.77
CA LEU A 21 -4.86 -16.87 -2.02
C LEU A 21 -5.88 -16.91 -3.15
N ALA A 22 -7.06 -17.50 -2.92
CA ALA A 22 -8.17 -17.45 -3.87
C ALA A 22 -8.66 -16.02 -4.13
N ALA A 23 -8.73 -15.15 -3.12
CA ALA A 23 -9.12 -13.76 -3.30
C ALA A 23 -8.09 -12.96 -4.12
N PHE A 24 -6.79 -13.20 -3.94
CA PHE A 24 -5.74 -12.62 -4.76
C PHE A 24 -5.78 -13.15 -6.20
N ALA A 25 -5.92 -14.47 -6.37
CA ALA A 25 -6.02 -15.11 -7.67
C ALA A 25 -7.21 -14.59 -8.50
N ARG A 26 -8.39 -14.38 -7.87
CA ARG A 26 -9.56 -13.76 -8.53
C ARG A 26 -9.29 -12.34 -9.06
N CYS A 27 -8.28 -11.66 -8.53
CA CYS A 27 -7.85 -10.34 -9.02
C CYS A 27 -6.64 -10.41 -9.94
N GLY A 28 -6.27 -11.60 -10.44
CA GLY A 28 -5.12 -11.77 -11.31
C GLY A 28 -3.77 -11.63 -10.59
N VAL A 29 -3.73 -11.83 -9.27
CA VAL A 29 -2.48 -11.81 -8.50
C VAL A 29 -2.06 -13.25 -8.17
N PRO A 30 -0.99 -13.78 -8.80
CA PRO A 30 -0.53 -15.14 -8.54
C PRO A 30 0.08 -15.27 -7.15
N GLU A 31 0.00 -16.46 -6.57
CA GLU A 31 0.54 -16.74 -5.23
C GLU A 31 2.04 -16.44 -5.12
N THR A 32 2.82 -16.69 -6.17
CA THR A 32 4.24 -16.34 -6.24
C THR A 32 4.47 -14.85 -6.01
N LEU A 33 3.64 -13.99 -6.59
CA LEU A 33 3.69 -12.54 -6.40
C LEU A 33 3.23 -12.14 -4.99
N VAL A 34 2.18 -12.77 -4.45
CA VAL A 34 1.73 -12.54 -3.07
C VAL A 34 2.86 -12.83 -2.07
N ARG A 35 3.55 -13.96 -2.25
CA ARG A 35 4.69 -14.37 -1.41
C ARG A 35 5.88 -13.44 -1.59
N ARG A 36 6.23 -13.06 -2.83
CA ARG A 36 7.31 -12.10 -3.13
C ARG A 36 7.04 -10.74 -2.51
N ALA A 37 5.79 -10.28 -2.56
CA ALA A 37 5.35 -9.04 -1.94
C ALA A 37 5.33 -9.11 -0.39
N GLY A 38 5.69 -10.25 0.21
CA GLY A 38 5.79 -10.41 1.65
C GLY A 38 4.46 -10.26 2.39
N ILE A 39 3.32 -10.47 1.71
CA ILE A 39 1.98 -10.33 2.26
C ILE A 39 1.71 -11.45 3.28
N PHE A 40 1.08 -11.11 4.40
CA PHE A 40 0.83 -12.04 5.49
C PHE A 40 -0.49 -11.76 6.20
N ARG A 41 -0.92 -12.70 7.04
CA ARG A 41 -2.09 -12.55 7.90
C ARG A 41 -1.68 -12.21 9.33
N VAL A 42 -2.55 -11.49 10.01
CA VAL A 42 -2.47 -11.20 11.44
C VAL A 42 -3.80 -11.52 12.12
N ASP A 43 -3.73 -11.83 13.42
CA ASP A 43 -4.91 -11.83 14.29
C ASP A 43 -5.27 -10.40 14.73
N THR A 44 -6.30 -10.28 15.56
CA THR A 44 -6.74 -8.98 16.07
C THR A 44 -5.71 -8.28 16.97
N LEU A 45 -4.90 -9.03 17.72
CA LEU A 45 -3.92 -8.46 18.64
C LEU A 45 -2.75 -7.84 17.86
N GLU A 46 -2.14 -8.61 16.96
CA GLU A 46 -1.04 -8.15 16.12
C GLU A 46 -1.52 -7.09 15.12
N GLY A 47 -2.70 -7.28 14.52
CA GLY A 47 -3.31 -6.29 13.64
C GLY A 47 -3.49 -4.93 14.32
N ALA A 48 -4.01 -4.91 15.56
CA ALA A 48 -4.14 -3.69 16.34
C ALA A 48 -2.79 -3.02 16.60
N GLN A 49 -1.77 -3.80 16.99
CA GLN A 49 -0.41 -3.29 17.23
C GLN A 49 0.19 -2.66 15.97
N LEU A 50 0.12 -3.35 14.83
CA LEU A 50 0.67 -2.87 13.56
C LEU A 50 0.07 -1.54 13.12
N VAL A 51 -1.24 -1.32 13.35
CA VAL A 51 -1.91 -0.07 12.96
C VAL A 51 -2.06 0.94 14.11
N GLY A 52 -1.30 0.76 15.20
CA GLY A 52 -1.28 1.69 16.33
C GLY A 52 -2.63 1.87 17.03
N ARG A 53 -3.40 0.79 17.15
CA ARG A 53 -4.70 0.74 17.82
C ARG A 53 -4.61 -0.08 19.11
N ARG A 54 -5.59 0.14 19.99
CA ARG A 54 -5.69 -0.63 21.24
C ARG A 54 -6.24 -2.02 20.93
N ALA A 55 -5.59 -3.06 21.43
CA ALA A 55 -6.13 -4.42 21.34
C ALA A 55 -7.54 -4.51 21.95
N GLY A 56 -8.46 -5.20 21.27
CA GLY A 56 -9.84 -5.38 21.71
C GLY A 56 -10.78 -4.19 21.46
N SER A 57 -10.33 -3.09 20.84
CA SER A 57 -11.25 -1.98 20.48
C SER A 57 -12.11 -2.25 19.24
N SER A 58 -11.74 -3.25 18.44
CA SER A 58 -12.42 -3.70 17.22
C SER A 58 -11.82 -5.05 16.80
N ASP A 59 -12.40 -5.69 15.79
CA ASP A 59 -11.68 -6.71 15.01
C ASP A 59 -10.63 -6.06 14.09
N TYR A 60 -9.39 -6.54 14.19
CA TYR A 60 -8.25 -6.17 13.34
C TYR A 60 -7.64 -7.37 12.60
N THR A 61 -8.33 -8.50 12.59
CA THR A 61 -7.94 -9.68 11.82
C THR A 61 -7.95 -9.34 10.33
N GLY A 62 -6.94 -9.79 9.60
CA GLY A 62 -6.92 -9.62 8.15
C GLY A 62 -5.55 -9.76 7.52
N VAL A 63 -5.42 -9.16 6.33
CA VAL A 63 -4.24 -9.28 5.47
C VAL A 63 -3.43 -7.99 5.49
N VAL A 64 -2.12 -8.11 5.65
CA VAL A 64 -1.19 -7.00 5.75
C VAL A 64 -0.36 -6.85 4.48
N PHE A 65 -0.31 -5.62 3.97
CA PHE A 65 0.53 -5.19 2.86
C PHE A 65 1.75 -4.46 3.43
N PRO A 66 2.97 -5.01 3.29
CA PRO A 66 4.18 -4.32 3.68
C PRO A 66 4.55 -3.23 2.67
N TYR A 67 4.95 -2.05 3.15
CA TYR A 67 5.47 -0.97 2.33
C TYR A 67 7.00 -0.99 2.42
N CYS A 68 7.64 -1.29 1.30
CA CYS A 68 9.11 -1.25 1.15
C CYS A 68 9.49 -0.11 0.20
N LEU A 69 10.66 0.49 0.42
CA LEU A 69 11.27 1.31 -0.61
C LEU A 69 11.85 0.39 -1.70
N PRO A 70 11.89 0.83 -2.98
CA PRO A 70 12.58 0.09 -4.01
C PRO A 70 14.03 -0.25 -3.62
N GLY A 71 14.43 -1.51 -3.81
CA GLY A 71 15.73 -2.05 -3.40
C GLY A 71 15.87 -2.44 -1.92
N GLU A 72 14.89 -2.11 -1.06
CA GLU A 72 14.92 -2.43 0.36
C GLU A 72 14.09 -3.68 0.67
N GLU A 73 14.66 -4.64 1.41
CA GLU A 73 13.93 -5.82 1.86
C GLU A 73 13.08 -5.54 3.10
N ARG A 74 13.48 -4.56 3.91
CA ARG A 74 12.83 -4.22 5.17
C ARG A 74 11.64 -3.27 4.94
N PRO A 75 10.41 -3.64 5.35
CA PRO A 75 9.29 -2.72 5.31
C PRO A 75 9.50 -1.54 6.27
N PHE A 76 9.13 -0.34 5.85
CA PHE A 76 9.12 0.86 6.69
C PHE A 76 7.74 1.17 7.26
N GLU A 77 6.68 0.59 6.68
CA GLU A 77 5.30 0.74 7.09
C GLU A 77 4.47 -0.49 6.68
N TYR A 78 3.28 -0.62 7.26
CA TYR A 78 2.34 -1.68 6.96
C TYR A 78 0.95 -1.08 6.76
N ARG A 79 0.15 -1.71 5.90
CA ARG A 79 -1.27 -1.41 5.78
C ARG A 79 -2.10 -2.66 5.96
N LEU A 80 -3.01 -2.64 6.91
CA LEU A 80 -3.91 -3.74 7.21
C LEU A 80 -5.20 -3.59 6.41
N ARG A 81 -5.60 -4.63 5.69
CA ARG A 81 -6.96 -4.81 5.20
C ARG A 81 -7.71 -5.73 6.15
N ARG A 82 -8.71 -5.20 6.85
CA ARG A 82 -9.54 -5.97 7.78
C ARG A 82 -10.45 -6.95 7.04
N ASP A 83 -10.68 -8.12 7.64
CA ASP A 83 -11.65 -9.11 7.16
C ASP A 83 -13.08 -8.66 7.48
N HIS A 84 -13.28 -8.08 8.67
CA HIS A 84 -14.58 -7.59 9.17
C HIS A 84 -14.50 -6.11 9.57
N PRO A 85 -14.50 -5.17 8.61
CA PRO A 85 -14.57 -3.75 8.93
C PRO A 85 -15.91 -3.36 9.56
N ASP A 86 -15.86 -2.34 10.43
CA ASP A 86 -17.06 -1.77 11.04
C ASP A 86 -18.01 -1.21 9.97
N LEU A 87 -19.31 -1.23 10.25
CA LEU A 87 -20.33 -0.60 9.40
C LEU A 87 -20.71 0.78 9.98
N GLU A 88 -20.81 1.77 9.11
CA GLU A 88 -21.23 3.13 9.43
C GLU A 88 -22.54 3.45 8.71
N LEU A 89 -23.54 3.90 9.46
CA LEU A 89 -24.82 4.37 8.92
C LEU A 89 -24.61 5.72 8.25
N GLN A 90 -24.93 5.79 6.96
CA GLN A 90 -24.86 7.00 6.15
C GLN A 90 -26.13 7.84 6.35
N ALA A 91 -26.05 9.12 5.95
CA ALA A 91 -27.18 10.04 6.07
C ALA A 91 -28.42 9.61 5.25
N ASP A 92 -28.23 8.84 4.18
CA ASP A 92 -29.29 8.27 3.34
C ASP A 92 -29.88 6.95 3.91
N GLY A 93 -29.42 6.51 5.08
CA GLY A 93 -29.85 5.26 5.72
C GLY A 93 -29.10 4.01 5.23
N SER A 94 -28.21 4.12 4.24
CA SER A 94 -27.37 3.01 3.80
C SER A 94 -26.26 2.69 4.82
N ARG A 95 -25.73 1.46 4.80
CA ARG A 95 -24.58 1.06 5.63
C ARG A 95 -23.35 0.92 4.74
N LYS A 96 -22.24 1.56 5.15
CA LYS A 96 -20.96 1.48 4.43
C LYS A 96 -19.87 0.95 5.34
N GLU A 97 -18.96 0.13 4.79
CA GLU A 97 -17.78 -0.31 5.52
C GLU A 97 -16.86 0.89 5.83
N ARG A 98 -16.51 1.05 7.10
CA ARG A 98 -15.57 2.04 7.61
C ARG A 98 -14.25 1.36 7.95
N GLY A 99 -13.13 2.01 7.60
CA GLY A 99 -11.80 1.52 7.99
C GLY A 99 -11.47 0.13 7.43
N LYS A 100 -11.95 -0.21 6.23
CA LYS A 100 -11.57 -1.45 5.53
C LYS A 100 -10.07 -1.62 5.40
N TYR A 101 -9.37 -0.52 5.14
CA TYR A 101 -7.92 -0.44 5.11
C TYR A 101 -7.44 0.54 6.19
N LEU A 102 -6.44 0.14 6.98
CA LEU A 102 -5.90 0.92 8.08
C LEU A 102 -4.38 1.03 7.96
N SER A 103 -3.86 2.23 8.20
CA SER A 103 -2.44 2.53 8.34
C SER A 103 -2.17 3.00 9.78
N PRO A 104 -0.92 2.91 10.27
CA PRO A 104 -0.51 3.53 11.52
C PRO A 104 -0.89 5.02 11.59
N PRO A 105 -1.31 5.53 12.75
CA PRO A 105 -1.63 6.95 12.91
C PRO A 105 -0.38 7.83 12.79
N GLY A 106 -0.57 9.09 12.41
CA GLY A 106 0.50 10.09 12.41
C GLY A 106 1.49 10.00 11.24
N ARG A 107 1.32 9.03 10.34
CA ARG A 107 2.09 8.93 9.09
C ARG A 107 1.37 9.66 7.96
N GLY A 108 2.15 10.33 7.11
CA GLY A 108 1.64 10.93 5.87
C GLY A 108 1.37 9.87 4.82
N SER A 109 0.64 10.22 3.76
CA SER A 109 0.37 9.32 2.65
C SER A 109 1.68 8.86 1.97
N ARG A 110 1.69 7.59 1.55
CA ARG A 110 2.83 6.92 0.93
C ARG A 110 2.45 6.32 -0.41
N LEU A 111 3.44 6.22 -1.31
CA LEU A 111 3.31 5.36 -2.48
C LEU A 111 3.52 3.91 -2.06
N TYR A 112 2.71 3.03 -2.61
CA TYR A 112 2.96 1.60 -2.56
C TYR A 112 3.77 1.20 -3.79
N PHE A 113 5.05 0.89 -3.56
CA PHE A 113 5.87 0.13 -4.48
C PHE A 113 5.69 -1.35 -4.15
N VAL A 114 5.44 -2.19 -5.16
CA VAL A 114 5.33 -3.63 -4.93
C VAL A 114 6.68 -4.14 -4.42
N PRO A 115 6.77 -4.80 -3.26
CA PRO A 115 8.06 -5.26 -2.76
C PRO A 115 8.79 -6.14 -3.77
N GLY A 116 10.07 -5.82 -3.98
CA GLY A 116 10.88 -6.34 -5.08
C GLY A 116 11.06 -5.36 -6.26
N THR A 117 10.39 -4.21 -6.29
CA THR A 117 10.70 -3.13 -7.25
C THR A 117 12.17 -2.73 -7.13
N LEU A 118 12.83 -2.62 -8.29
CA LEU A 118 14.24 -2.31 -8.37
C LEU A 118 14.46 -0.78 -8.39
N PRO A 119 15.47 -0.23 -7.69
CA PRO A 119 15.72 1.22 -7.68
C PRO A 119 15.92 1.83 -9.07
N GLU A 120 16.57 1.11 -9.97
CA GLU A 120 16.84 1.54 -11.34
C GLU A 120 15.56 1.81 -12.14
N GLU A 121 14.47 1.08 -11.86
CA GLU A 121 13.17 1.26 -12.50
C GLU A 121 12.55 2.64 -12.19
N LEU A 122 12.91 3.27 -11.06
CA LEU A 122 12.47 4.63 -10.74
C LEU A 122 13.20 5.69 -11.59
N SER A 123 14.41 5.37 -12.02
CA SER A 123 15.27 6.26 -12.79
C SER A 123 15.17 6.07 -14.31
N ASP A 124 14.69 4.91 -14.76
CA ASP A 124 14.51 4.58 -16.17
C ASP A 124 13.24 5.25 -16.71
N VAL A 125 13.43 6.34 -17.46
CA VAL A 125 12.34 7.11 -18.08
C VAL A 125 11.71 6.40 -19.29
N THR A 126 12.37 5.37 -19.83
CA THR A 126 11.83 4.56 -20.95
C THR A 126 10.83 3.51 -20.46
N LEU A 127 10.87 3.16 -19.17
CA LEU A 127 9.89 2.28 -18.52
C LEU A 127 8.66 3.11 -18.12
N PRO A 128 7.47 2.93 -18.75
CA PRO A 128 6.27 3.66 -18.35
C PRO A 128 5.88 3.38 -16.90
N ILE A 129 5.16 4.31 -16.26
CA ILE A 129 4.52 4.09 -14.95
C ILE A 129 3.02 3.92 -15.14
N THR A 130 2.44 2.97 -14.41
CA THR A 130 1.00 2.86 -14.21
C THR A 130 0.69 3.04 -12.73
N LEU A 131 0.00 4.13 -12.39
CA LEU A 131 -0.42 4.47 -11.04
C LEU A 131 -1.88 4.05 -10.82
N SER A 132 -2.14 3.30 -9.75
CA SER A 132 -3.48 2.78 -9.43
C SER A 132 -3.95 3.15 -8.03
N GLU A 133 -5.25 3.02 -7.78
CA GLU A 133 -5.82 3.17 -6.43
C GLU A 133 -5.86 1.84 -5.69
N GLY A 134 -4.89 1.64 -4.79
CA GLY A 134 -4.82 0.50 -3.87
C GLY A 134 -3.81 -0.59 -4.23
N GLU A 135 -3.27 -1.22 -3.19
CA GLU A 135 -2.15 -2.17 -3.25
C GLU A 135 -2.48 -3.40 -4.10
N LYS A 136 -3.71 -3.92 -3.98
CA LYS A 136 -4.15 -5.09 -4.75
C LYS A 136 -4.19 -4.83 -6.25
N LYS A 137 -4.57 -3.61 -6.66
CA LYS A 137 -4.57 -3.21 -8.08
C LYS A 137 -3.14 -3.08 -8.59
N ALA A 138 -2.23 -2.52 -7.80
CA ALA A 138 -0.81 -2.48 -8.16
C ALA A 138 -0.22 -3.88 -8.33
N LEU A 139 -0.52 -4.82 -7.44
CA LEU A 139 -0.09 -6.23 -7.59
C LEU A 139 -0.64 -6.86 -8.88
N ALA A 140 -1.91 -6.64 -9.20
CA ALA A 140 -2.50 -7.15 -10.43
C ALA A 140 -1.82 -6.55 -11.67
N LEU A 141 -1.56 -5.24 -11.66
CA LEU A 141 -0.85 -4.54 -12.72
C LEU A 141 0.61 -5.01 -12.85
N THR A 142 1.28 -5.33 -11.74
CA THR A 142 2.61 -5.94 -11.75
C THR A 142 2.57 -7.32 -12.42
N SER A 143 1.63 -8.17 -12.03
CA SER A 143 1.48 -9.49 -12.66
C SER A 143 1.23 -9.39 -14.16
N LEU A 144 0.49 -8.37 -14.61
CA LEU A 144 0.27 -8.12 -16.04
C LEU A 144 1.50 -7.51 -16.74
N ALA A 145 2.36 -6.79 -16.03
CA ALA A 145 3.55 -6.18 -16.60
C ALA A 145 4.67 -7.20 -16.84
N GLU A 146 4.78 -8.23 -15.99
CA GLU A 146 5.87 -9.21 -15.93
C GLU A 146 5.68 -10.38 -16.91
N THR A 147 5.67 -10.09 -18.21
CA THR A 147 5.50 -11.11 -19.27
C THR A 147 6.79 -11.40 -20.05
N GLY A 148 7.96 -11.14 -19.47
CA GLY A 148 9.29 -11.33 -20.09
C GLY A 148 10.44 -10.86 -19.19
N ASP A 149 11.63 -10.67 -19.77
CA ASP A 149 12.85 -10.30 -19.01
C ASP A 149 12.78 -8.91 -18.37
N ARG A 150 11.88 -8.05 -18.86
CA ARG A 150 11.66 -6.70 -18.36
C ARG A 150 10.15 -6.40 -18.29
N PRO A 151 9.67 -5.75 -17.22
CA PRO A 151 8.26 -5.39 -17.13
C PRO A 151 7.89 -4.35 -18.20
N ARG A 152 6.65 -4.45 -18.71
CA ARG A 152 6.11 -3.50 -19.70
C ARG A 152 5.86 -2.10 -19.13
N TRP A 153 5.66 -2.00 -17.81
CA TRP A 153 5.53 -0.77 -17.03
C TRP A 153 5.84 -1.05 -15.56
N LEU A 154 6.20 -0.01 -14.82
CA LEU A 154 6.28 -0.06 -13.36
C LEU A 154 4.90 0.26 -12.76
N ALA A 155 4.32 -0.68 -12.01
CA ALA A 155 3.07 -0.46 -11.29
C ALA A 155 3.32 0.15 -9.91
N ILE A 156 2.59 1.21 -9.58
CA ILE A 156 2.66 1.93 -8.30
C ILE A 156 1.22 2.16 -7.82
N ALA A 157 0.99 2.18 -6.51
CA ALA A 157 -0.32 2.54 -5.96
C ALA A 157 -0.28 3.76 -5.04
N ILE A 158 -1.41 4.47 -4.99
CA ILE A 158 -1.77 5.39 -3.91
C ILE A 158 -2.90 4.79 -3.07
N ALA A 159 -2.90 5.12 -1.78
CA ALA A 159 -3.86 4.63 -0.80
C ALA A 159 -5.27 5.27 -0.90
N GLY A 160 -5.68 5.71 -2.09
CA GLY A 160 -6.89 6.50 -2.33
C GLY A 160 -6.61 7.65 -3.30
N VAL A 161 -7.57 8.07 -4.14
CA VAL A 161 -7.34 9.11 -5.19
C VAL A 161 -6.67 10.39 -4.66
N TRP A 162 -6.99 10.83 -3.44
CA TRP A 162 -6.42 12.06 -2.88
C TRP A 162 -5.08 11.86 -2.14
N ASN A 163 -4.61 10.63 -2.00
CA ASN A 163 -3.41 10.30 -1.23
C ASN A 163 -2.09 10.56 -1.97
N TRP A 164 -2.12 11.22 -3.13
CA TRP A 164 -0.93 11.85 -3.72
C TRP A 164 -0.57 13.18 -3.02
N ARG A 165 -1.50 13.79 -2.28
CA ARG A 165 -1.33 15.09 -1.63
C ARG A 165 -1.20 14.95 -0.11
N GLY A 166 -0.07 15.36 0.44
CA GLY A 166 0.25 15.32 1.87
C GLY A 166 0.58 16.69 2.46
N ARG A 167 0.86 16.75 3.77
CA ARG A 167 1.44 17.94 4.41
C ARG A 167 2.92 18.01 4.06
N ILE A 168 3.34 19.09 3.40
CA ILE A 168 4.72 19.31 2.95
C ILE A 168 5.44 20.39 3.76
N GLY A 169 4.71 21.16 4.56
CA GLY A 169 5.27 22.27 5.33
C GLY A 169 4.27 22.89 6.29
N ILE A 170 4.70 23.99 6.90
CA ILE A 170 3.91 24.82 7.79
C ILE A 170 4.29 26.27 7.49
N GLU A 171 3.29 27.11 7.28
CA GLU A 171 3.47 28.55 7.06
C GLU A 171 2.72 29.34 8.13
N THR A 172 3.14 30.57 8.36
CA THR A 172 2.45 31.52 9.24
C THR A 172 1.35 32.21 8.43
N GLY A 173 0.10 32.10 8.90
CA GLY A 173 -1.04 32.77 8.31
C GLY A 173 -1.07 34.27 8.62
N PRO A 174 -1.98 35.02 7.98
CA PRO A 174 -2.11 36.47 8.17
C PRO A 174 -2.32 36.89 9.63
N ASP A 175 -2.92 36.03 10.45
CA ASP A 175 -3.22 36.27 11.86
C ASP A 175 -2.16 35.69 12.82
N GLY A 176 -1.00 35.26 12.29
CA GLY A 176 0.08 34.64 13.06
C GLY A 176 -0.13 33.15 13.34
N ASP A 177 -1.21 32.54 12.87
CA ASP A 177 -1.52 31.13 13.10
C ASP A 177 -0.68 30.19 12.21
N ARG A 178 -0.34 28.99 12.71
CA ARG A 178 0.44 28.01 11.95
C ARG A 178 -0.45 27.16 11.05
N ARG A 179 -0.38 27.36 9.74
CA ARG A 179 -1.21 26.65 8.74
C ARG A 179 -0.42 25.55 8.04
N PRO A 180 -0.93 24.31 7.96
CA PRO A 180 -0.25 23.24 7.23
C PRO A 180 -0.32 23.49 5.71
N VAL A 181 0.83 23.46 5.05
CA VAL A 181 0.92 23.53 3.59
C VAL A 181 0.76 22.13 3.01
N LYS A 182 -0.07 22.01 1.98
CA LYS A 182 -0.42 20.73 1.35
C LYS A 182 0.08 20.69 -0.09
N GLY A 183 0.79 19.62 -0.46
CA GLY A 183 1.37 19.42 -1.79
C GLY A 183 1.67 17.96 -2.09
N PRO A 184 2.33 17.66 -3.22
CA PRO A 184 2.73 16.30 -3.59
C PRO A 184 3.55 15.63 -2.48
N ILE A 185 3.31 14.35 -2.23
CA ILE A 185 4.08 13.59 -1.23
C ILE A 185 5.52 13.37 -1.69
N ALA A 186 6.46 13.36 -0.74
CA ALA A 186 7.89 13.20 -1.00
C ALA A 186 8.27 11.90 -1.73
N ASP A 187 7.44 10.86 -1.63
CA ASP A 187 7.67 9.61 -2.35
C ASP A 187 7.61 9.81 -3.88
N LEU A 188 6.87 10.81 -4.38
CA LEU A 188 6.82 11.15 -5.80
C LEU A 188 8.16 11.69 -6.31
N ASP A 189 8.96 12.34 -5.46
CA ASP A 189 10.27 12.88 -5.83
C ASP A 189 11.33 11.78 -6.07
N ARG A 190 11.04 10.55 -5.66
CA ARG A 190 11.91 9.38 -5.92
C ARG A 190 11.91 8.95 -7.37
N ILE A 191 10.93 9.40 -8.15
CA ILE A 191 10.70 8.97 -9.53
C ILE A 191 11.22 10.03 -10.50
N LYS A 192 11.99 9.62 -11.51
CA LYS A 192 12.33 10.51 -12.63
C LYS A 192 11.14 10.61 -13.59
N TRP A 193 10.46 11.76 -13.58
CA TRP A 193 9.24 11.99 -14.36
C TRP A 193 9.46 12.59 -15.74
N ARG A 194 10.43 13.50 -15.90
CA ARG A 194 10.61 14.26 -17.15
C ARG A 194 10.92 13.29 -18.30
N GLY A 195 10.06 13.29 -19.32
CA GLY A 195 10.18 12.40 -20.48
C GLY A 195 9.61 10.99 -20.28
N ARG A 196 9.05 10.69 -19.10
CA ARG A 196 8.49 9.37 -18.76
C ARG A 196 6.99 9.34 -19.01
N LYS A 197 6.49 8.29 -19.68
CA LYS A 197 5.05 8.08 -19.84
C LYS A 197 4.43 7.64 -18.50
N GLY A 198 3.45 8.37 -18.01
CA GLY A 198 2.65 8.02 -16.83
C GLY A 198 1.19 7.78 -17.22
N THR A 199 0.61 6.70 -16.71
CA THR A 199 -0.82 6.38 -16.84
C THR A 199 -1.43 6.31 -15.45
N ILE A 200 -2.58 6.95 -15.23
CA ILE A 200 -3.34 6.85 -13.99
C ILE A 200 -4.57 6.00 -14.25
N VAL A 201 -4.76 4.94 -13.47
CA VAL A 201 -5.86 3.97 -13.58
C VAL A 201 -6.65 3.98 -12.27
N LEU A 202 -7.74 4.73 -12.25
CA LEU A 202 -8.68 4.78 -11.13
C LEU A 202 -9.90 3.91 -11.45
N ASP A 203 -10.46 3.24 -10.43
CA ASP A 203 -11.77 2.62 -10.56
C ASP A 203 -12.88 3.65 -10.37
N LEU A 204 -14.01 3.39 -11.02
CA LEU A 204 -15.24 4.10 -10.72
C LEU A 204 -15.80 3.53 -9.42
N ASN A 205 -16.03 4.41 -8.45
CA ASN A 205 -16.72 4.08 -7.19
C ASN A 205 -18.22 3.89 -7.41
#